data_AF-A0A1I6KMK4-F1
#
_entry.id   AF-A0A1I6KMK4-F1
#
_cell.length_a   1.000
_cell.length_b   1.000
_cell.length_c   1.000
_cell.angle_alpha   90.00
_cell.angle_beta   90.00
_cell.angle_gamma   90.00
#
_symmetry.space_group_name_H-M   'P 1'
#
loop_
_entity.id
_entity.type
_entity.pdbx_description
1 polymer ?
#
loop_
_entity_poly.entity_id
_entity_poly.type
_entity_poly.pdbx_seq_one_letter_code
_entity_poly.pdbx_strand_id
1 'polypeptide(L)'
;MDYNRLLRKDKNMNLYSILLLPEYIENTFISIADTMSIRYDIINIRNTLNCNDRKGKNKIYFICDCKNEKRFIFVDCQSTSDLFTIIVQCTSDEAKKVIEAFEPWNTLTCEEYGWPLDIEHIDWNHDTNYDPKINPLLRSLTFNELIK
;
A
#
# COMPACT_ATOMS: atom_id res chain seq x y z
N MET A 1 -14.30 10.43 3.55
CA MET A 1 -12.98 11.00 3.19
C MET A 1 -12.98 11.26 1.68
N ASP A 2 -12.34 12.33 1.21
CA ASP A 2 -12.18 12.57 -0.23
C ASP A 2 -10.93 11.85 -0.76
N TYR A 3 -11.12 10.64 -1.30
CA TYR A 3 -10.02 9.79 -1.79
C TYR A 3 -9.31 10.36 -3.03
N ASN A 4 -9.93 11.28 -3.77
CA ASN A 4 -9.27 11.94 -4.91
C ASN A 4 -8.03 12.73 -4.47
N ARG A 5 -7.98 13.17 -3.20
CA ARG A 5 -6.82 13.89 -2.65
C ARG A 5 -5.57 13.02 -2.58
N LEU A 6 -5.71 11.70 -2.45
CA LEU A 6 -4.58 10.75 -2.38
C LEU A 6 -3.86 10.59 -3.73
N LEU A 7 -4.51 10.97 -4.84
CA LEU A 7 -3.95 10.89 -6.19
C LEU A 7 -3.17 12.15 -6.60
N ARG A 8 -3.08 13.15 -5.71
CA ARG A 8 -2.35 14.38 -6.00
C ARG A 8 -0.86 14.10 -6.06
N LYS A 9 -0.24 14.44 -7.19
CA LYS A 9 1.21 14.37 -7.37
C LYS A 9 1.92 15.42 -6.51
N ASP A 10 3.03 15.01 -5.91
CA ASP A 10 3.93 15.88 -5.17
C ASP A 10 5.37 15.45 -5.43
N LYS A 11 6.25 16.41 -5.75
CA LYS A 11 7.65 16.15 -6.14
C LYS A 11 8.49 15.62 -4.98
N ASN A 12 8.04 15.80 -3.74
CA ASN A 12 8.78 15.40 -2.54
C ASN A 12 8.20 14.13 -1.90
N MET A 13 7.36 13.40 -2.64
CA MET A 13 6.71 12.20 -2.16
C MET A 13 7.05 11.04 -3.09
N ASN A 14 7.00 9.82 -2.57
CA ASN A 14 7.07 8.58 -3.33
C ASN A 14 5.82 7.76 -3.02
N LEU A 15 5.33 7.02 -4.00
CA LEU A 15 4.21 6.11 -3.83
C LEU A 15 4.68 4.73 -4.25
N TYR A 16 4.73 3.81 -3.29
CA TYR A 16 5.11 2.42 -3.50
C TYR A 16 3.89 1.52 -3.40
N SER A 17 3.92 0.40 -4.11
CA SER A 17 2.93 -0.67 -4.00
C SER A 17 3.64 -2.00 -3.97
N ILE A 18 3.24 -2.85 -3.04
CA ILE A 18 3.79 -4.19 -2.86
C ILE A 18 2.66 -5.19 -2.74
N LEU A 19 2.91 -6.41 -3.23
CA LEU A 19 2.02 -7.56 -3.07
C LEU A 19 2.56 -8.44 -1.97
N LEU A 20 1.68 -8.87 -1.09
CA LEU A 20 2.04 -9.58 0.13
C LEU A 20 1.04 -10.68 0.42
N LEU A 21 1.57 -11.78 0.95
CA LEU A 21 0.76 -12.83 1.53
C LEU A 21 0.06 -12.37 2.82
N PRO A 22 -1.13 -12.90 3.13
CA PRO A 22 -1.94 -12.47 4.28
C PRO A 22 -1.19 -12.52 5.62
N GLU A 23 -0.39 -13.55 5.85
CA GLU A 23 0.40 -13.76 7.06
C GLU A 23 1.49 -12.70 7.29
N TYR A 24 1.96 -12.04 6.23
CA TYR A 24 3.00 -11.03 6.34
C TYR A 24 2.44 -9.62 6.49
N ILE A 25 1.15 -9.39 6.19
CA ILE A 25 0.56 -8.04 6.16
C ILE A 25 0.67 -7.30 7.48
N GLU A 26 0.36 -7.95 8.60
CA GLU A 26 0.42 -7.28 9.91
C GLU A 26 1.84 -6.80 10.22
N ASN A 27 2.84 -7.66 10.03
CA ASN A 27 4.24 -7.34 10.28
C ASN A 27 4.75 -6.26 9.33
N THR A 28 4.43 -6.35 8.03
CA THR A 28 4.82 -5.33 7.05
C THR A 28 4.21 -3.98 7.39
N PHE A 29 2.91 -3.97 7.72
CA PHE A 29 2.20 -2.75 8.05
C PHE A 29 2.82 -2.05 9.26
N ILE A 30 3.07 -2.80 10.35
CA ILE A 30 3.67 -2.28 11.58
C ILE A 30 5.05 -1.70 11.28
N SER A 31 5.88 -2.44 10.54
CA SER A 31 7.23 -2.02 10.16
C SER A 31 7.22 -0.69 9.39
N ILE A 32 6.33 -0.56 8.39
CA ILE A 32 6.18 0.68 7.62
C ILE A 32 5.66 1.82 8.51
N ALA A 33 4.62 1.56 9.30
CA ALA A 33 3.98 2.58 10.11
C ALA A 33 4.92 3.13 11.19
N ASP A 34 5.71 2.28 11.84
CA ASP A 34 6.75 2.67 12.79
C ASP A 34 7.86 3.48 12.08
N THR A 35 8.31 3.02 10.91
CA THR A 35 9.30 3.73 10.08
C THR A 35 8.84 5.13 9.71
N MET A 36 7.56 5.28 9.38
CA MET A 36 6.93 6.57 9.07
C MET A 36 6.43 7.30 10.32
N SER A 37 6.54 6.72 11.52
CA SER A 37 5.95 7.29 12.73
C SER A 37 4.46 7.66 12.58
N ILE A 38 3.70 6.90 11.78
CA ILE A 38 2.25 7.07 11.63
C ILE A 38 1.57 6.24 12.72
N ARG A 39 0.65 6.86 13.46
CA ARG A 39 -0.13 6.16 14.47
C ARG A 39 -1.13 5.21 13.83
N TYR A 40 -1.20 3.99 14.32
CA TYR A 40 -2.13 2.96 13.87
C TYR A 40 -2.85 2.27 15.04
N ASP A 41 -3.92 1.56 14.72
CA ASP A 41 -4.63 0.66 15.62
C ASP A 41 -4.55 -0.78 15.09
N ILE A 42 -3.83 -1.63 15.83
CA ILE A 42 -3.60 -3.02 15.46
C ILE A 42 -4.88 -3.86 15.45
N ILE A 43 -5.87 -3.49 16.28
CA ILE A 43 -7.16 -4.19 16.34
C ILE A 43 -7.90 -3.96 15.02
N ASN A 44 -7.87 -2.73 14.48
CA ASN A 44 -8.53 -2.41 13.22
C ASN A 44 -7.86 -3.08 12.02
N ILE A 45 -6.53 -3.18 12.01
CA ILE A 45 -5.80 -3.96 10.98
C ILE A 45 -6.30 -5.41 10.99
N ARG A 46 -6.23 -6.07 12.15
CA ARG A 46 -6.65 -7.47 12.29
C ARG A 46 -8.11 -7.68 11.92
N ASN A 47 -9.00 -6.76 12.30
CA ASN A 47 -10.41 -6.82 11.91
C ASN A 47 -10.59 -6.73 10.39
N THR A 48 -9.84 -5.85 9.72
CA THR A 48 -9.86 -5.76 8.25
C THR A 48 -9.35 -7.05 7.60
N LEU A 49 -8.25 -7.62 8.09
CA LEU A 49 -7.69 -8.87 7.54
C LEU A 49 -8.68 -10.06 7.71
N ASN A 50 -9.29 -10.18 8.89
CA ASN A 50 -10.20 -11.27 9.24
C ASN A 50 -11.65 -11.06 8.77
N CYS A 51 -11.94 -9.93 8.13
CA CYS A 51 -13.30 -9.66 7.65
C CYS A 51 -13.73 -10.74 6.65
N ASN A 52 -14.88 -11.36 6.88
CA ASN A 52 -15.43 -12.41 6.00
C ASN A 52 -16.39 -11.85 4.94
N ASP A 53 -16.39 -10.52 4.73
CA ASP A 53 -17.34 -9.90 3.81
C ASP A 53 -17.01 -10.27 2.37
N ARG A 54 -17.89 -11.08 1.76
CA ARG A 54 -17.76 -11.63 0.40
C ARG A 54 -18.43 -10.77 -0.66
N LYS A 55 -18.96 -9.58 -0.31
CA LYS A 55 -19.71 -8.74 -1.25
C LYS A 55 -18.85 -7.62 -1.86
N GLY A 56 -18.15 -7.95 -2.94
CA GLY A 56 -17.82 -7.04 -4.06
C GLY A 56 -17.08 -5.73 -3.76
N LYS A 57 -16.60 -5.49 -2.54
CA LYS A 57 -15.79 -4.34 -2.12
C LYS A 57 -14.65 -4.88 -1.27
N ASN A 58 -13.44 -4.39 -1.51
CA ASN A 58 -12.23 -4.97 -0.93
C ASN A 58 -12.09 -4.67 0.55
N LYS A 59 -11.27 -5.48 1.21
CA LYS A 59 -10.81 -5.25 2.60
C LYS A 59 -9.86 -4.07 2.60
N ILE A 60 -10.40 -2.86 2.79
CA ILE A 60 -9.61 -1.63 2.79
C ILE A 60 -9.28 -1.22 4.21
N TYR A 61 -7.99 -1.05 4.50
CA TYR A 61 -7.54 -0.33 5.68
C TYR A 61 -6.69 0.86 5.26
N PHE A 62 -7.02 2.03 5.78
CA PHE A 62 -6.34 3.27 5.44
C PHE A 62 -5.98 4.02 6.71
N ILE A 63 -4.72 4.46 6.78
CA ILE A 63 -4.26 5.42 7.78
C ILE A 63 -3.46 6.52 7.11
N CYS A 64 -3.57 7.73 7.63
CA CYS A 64 -2.74 8.86 7.24
C CYS A 64 -2.11 9.53 8.46
N ASP A 65 -0.98 10.18 8.26
CA ASP A 65 -0.35 11.02 9.28
C ASP A 65 -1.25 12.24 9.55
N CYS A 66 -1.60 12.45 10.81
CA CYS A 66 -2.42 13.59 11.24
C CYS A 66 -1.72 14.94 11.02
N LYS A 67 -0.39 14.97 10.91
CA LYS A 67 0.40 16.17 10.61
C LYS A 67 0.62 16.39 9.12
N ASN A 68 0.55 15.33 8.33
CA ASN A 68 0.76 15.37 6.89
C ASN A 68 -0.13 14.34 6.18
N GLU A 69 -1.35 14.74 5.83
CA GLU A 69 -2.37 13.86 5.20
C GLU A 69 -1.89 13.17 3.90
N LYS A 70 -0.78 13.62 3.31
CA LYS A 70 -0.16 12.99 2.13
C LYS A 70 0.66 11.76 2.48
N ARG A 71 1.13 11.61 3.72
CA ARG A 71 1.81 10.42 4.18
C ARG A 71 0.77 9.41 4.63
N PHE A 72 0.69 8.27 3.97
CA PHE A 72 -0.35 7.28 4.25
C PHE A 72 0.09 5.85 3.97
N ILE A 73 -0.66 4.92 4.56
CA ILE A 73 -0.62 3.49 4.25
C ILE A 73 -2.04 3.06 3.88
N PHE A 74 -2.17 2.38 2.76
CA PHE A 74 -3.42 1.87 2.21
C PHE A 74 -3.25 0.38 1.94
N VAL A 75 -4.01 -0.45 2.65
CA VAL A 75 -4.04 -1.90 2.49
C VAL A 75 -5.30 -2.26 1.74
N ASP A 76 -5.17 -3.12 0.74
CA ASP A 76 -6.24 -3.61 -0.12
C ASP A 76 -6.13 -5.12 -0.30
N CYS A 77 -7.23 -5.85 -0.32
CA CYS A 77 -7.27 -7.24 -0.79
C CYS A 77 -8.46 -7.41 -1.73
N GLN A 78 -8.14 -7.72 -2.99
CA GLN A 78 -9.14 -7.98 -4.01
C GLN A 78 -9.85 -9.30 -3.73
N SER A 79 -11.19 -9.32 -3.79
CA SER A 79 -12.00 -10.50 -3.45
C SER A 79 -11.67 -11.80 -4.21
N THR A 80 -10.93 -11.70 -5.32
CA THR A 80 -10.48 -12.83 -6.15
C THR A 80 -9.00 -13.18 -5.96
N SER A 81 -8.34 -12.58 -4.96
CA SER A 81 -6.90 -12.68 -4.74
C SER A 81 -6.62 -13.18 -3.33
N ASP A 82 -5.74 -14.16 -3.22
CA ASP A 82 -5.17 -14.59 -1.94
C ASP A 82 -4.07 -13.62 -1.47
N LEU A 83 -3.68 -12.67 -2.33
CA LEU A 83 -2.71 -11.62 -2.03
C LEU A 83 -3.39 -10.31 -1.61
N PHE A 84 -2.71 -9.60 -0.73
CA PHE A 84 -3.00 -8.24 -0.33
C PHE A 84 -2.02 -7.28 -1.02
N THR A 85 -2.50 -6.10 -1.36
CA THR A 85 -1.68 -4.98 -1.81
C THR A 85 -1.51 -4.01 -0.64
N ILE A 86 -0.26 -3.66 -0.29
CA ILE A 86 0.01 -2.49 0.55
C ILE A 86 0.55 -1.38 -0.35
N ILE A 87 -0.09 -0.22 -0.27
CA ILE A 87 0.30 0.99 -0.98
C ILE A 87 0.72 2.03 0.06
N VAL A 88 1.90 2.59 -0.11
CA VAL A 88 2.50 3.53 0.84
C VAL A 88 2.86 4.81 0.12
N GLN A 89 2.44 5.96 0.66
CA GLN A 89 2.98 7.25 0.26
C GLN A 89 3.83 7.83 1.38
N CYS A 90 5.11 8.07 1.09
CA CYS A 90 6.08 8.61 2.04
C CYS A 90 6.87 9.76 1.42
N THR A 91 7.63 10.50 2.24
CA THR A 91 8.49 11.57 1.71
C THR A 91 9.75 11.01 1.02
N SER A 92 10.43 11.81 0.22
CA SER A 92 11.67 11.40 -0.47
C SER A 92 12.83 11.06 0.45
N ASP A 93 12.91 11.67 1.63
CA ASP A 93 13.89 11.31 2.66
C ASP A 93 13.55 10.01 3.40
N GLU A 94 12.31 9.53 3.30
CA GLU A 94 11.84 8.29 3.93
C GLU A 94 11.90 7.08 3.00
N ALA A 95 11.89 7.32 1.68
CA ALA A 95 11.81 6.31 0.61
C ALA A 95 12.65 5.06 0.88
N LYS A 96 13.96 5.24 1.11
CA LYS A 96 14.87 4.12 1.36
C LYS A 96 14.48 3.28 2.58
N LYS A 97 14.14 3.95 3.69
CA LYS A 97 13.77 3.26 4.94
C LYS A 97 12.45 2.52 4.80
N VAL A 98 11.50 3.10 4.07
CA VAL A 98 10.20 2.48 3.79
C VAL A 98 10.39 1.21 2.96
N ILE A 99 11.28 1.24 1.95
CA ILE A 99 11.63 0.04 1.17
C ILE A 99 12.24 -1.03 2.08
N GLU A 100 13.25 -0.69 2.86
CA GLU A 100 13.90 -1.61 3.82
C GLU A 100 12.88 -2.20 4.82
N ALA A 101 11.84 -1.44 5.19
CA ALA A 101 10.82 -1.87 6.15
C ALA A 101 9.89 -2.98 5.62
N PHE A 102 9.68 -3.07 4.30
CA PHE A 102 8.81 -4.07 3.69
C PHE A 102 9.55 -5.14 2.88
N GLU A 103 10.81 -4.90 2.52
CA GLU A 103 11.60 -5.76 1.64
C GLU A 103 11.64 -7.23 2.09
N PRO A 104 11.86 -7.58 3.38
CA PRO A 104 11.90 -8.97 3.79
C PRO A 104 10.61 -9.73 3.47
N TRP A 105 9.47 -9.07 3.61
CA TRP A 105 8.15 -9.66 3.44
C TRP A 105 7.74 -9.76 1.97
N ASN A 106 8.15 -8.79 1.16
CA ASN A 106 7.97 -8.84 -0.27
C ASN A 106 8.81 -9.97 -0.88
N THR A 107 10.05 -10.16 -0.42
CA THR A 107 10.92 -11.28 -0.84
C THR A 107 10.29 -12.63 -0.56
N LEU A 108 9.78 -12.86 0.65
CA LEU A 108 9.08 -14.11 0.98
C LEU A 108 7.87 -14.34 0.08
N THR A 109 7.09 -13.28 -0.20
CA THR A 109 5.95 -13.39 -1.13
C THR A 109 6.39 -13.76 -2.54
N CYS A 110 7.45 -13.15 -3.06
CA CYS A 110 7.99 -13.50 -4.39
C CYS A 110 8.51 -14.94 -4.44
N GLU A 111 9.23 -15.39 -3.41
CA GLU A 111 9.75 -16.76 -3.31
C GLU A 111 8.61 -17.80 -3.36
N GLU A 112 7.52 -17.57 -2.62
CA GLU A 112 6.37 -18.48 -2.58
C GLU A 112 5.64 -18.60 -3.93
N TYR A 113 5.59 -17.51 -4.71
CA TYR A 113 4.96 -17.49 -6.04
C TYR A 113 5.92 -17.81 -7.19
N GLY A 114 7.20 -18.07 -6.90
CA GLY A 114 8.24 -18.28 -7.91
C GLY A 114 8.43 -17.05 -8.82
N TRP A 115 8.14 -15.86 -8.32
CA TRP A 115 8.37 -14.61 -9.03
C TRP A 115 9.85 -14.23 -8.94
N PRO A 116 10.42 -13.66 -10.01
CA PRO A 116 11.80 -13.23 -9.96
C PRO A 116 11.94 -12.09 -8.95
N LEU A 117 13.03 -12.10 -8.15
CA LEU A 117 13.24 -11.16 -7.04
C LEU A 117 13.59 -9.74 -7.50
N ASP A 118 13.64 -9.49 -8.80
CA ASP A 118 13.98 -8.23 -9.45
C ASP A 118 12.76 -7.38 -9.80
N ILE A 119 11.59 -7.63 -9.19
CA ILE A 119 10.38 -6.82 -9.43
C ILE A 119 10.69 -5.36 -9.10
N GLU A 120 10.57 -4.50 -10.12
CA GLU A 120 10.76 -3.07 -10.03
C GLU A 120 9.84 -2.47 -8.94
N HIS A 121 10.45 -1.88 -7.92
CA HIS A 121 9.73 -0.98 -7.02
C HIS A 121 9.26 0.22 -7.84
N ILE A 122 7.94 0.34 -8.03
CA ILE A 122 7.38 1.43 -8.82
C ILE A 122 7.40 2.69 -7.96
N ASP A 123 8.39 3.57 -8.19
CA ASP A 123 8.38 4.94 -7.70
C ASP A 123 7.52 5.81 -8.63
N TRP A 124 6.21 5.80 -8.36
CA TRP A 124 5.21 6.43 -9.21
C TRP A 124 5.34 7.97 -9.34
N ASN A 125 6.00 8.63 -8.36
CA ASN A 125 6.13 10.09 -8.37
C ASN A 125 7.36 10.58 -9.15
N HIS A 126 8.35 9.71 -9.40
CA HIS A 126 9.56 10.04 -10.15
C HIS A 126 9.65 9.38 -11.54
N ASP A 127 8.72 8.47 -11.89
CA ASP A 127 8.62 7.94 -13.26
C ASP A 127 8.23 9.03 -14.26
N THR A 128 9.11 9.26 -15.24
CA THR A 128 8.96 10.29 -16.28
C THR A 128 8.16 9.81 -17.49
N ASN A 129 7.88 8.50 -17.62
CA ASN A 129 7.13 7.88 -18.72
C ASN A 129 5.68 7.57 -18.30
N TYR A 130 4.94 8.62 -18.01
CA TYR A 130 3.57 8.61 -17.49
C TYR A 130 2.56 7.76 -18.32
N ASP A 131 2.14 6.60 -17.78
CA ASP A 131 0.86 5.96 -18.12
C ASP A 131 -0.05 5.88 -16.86
N PRO A 132 -1.16 6.65 -16.80
CA PRO A 132 -2.09 6.62 -15.66
C PRO A 132 -2.75 5.25 -15.42
N LYS A 133 -2.67 4.29 -16.37
CA LYS A 133 -3.11 2.90 -16.17
C LYS A 133 -2.22 2.11 -15.20
N ILE A 134 -1.05 2.64 -14.83
CA ILE A 134 -0.05 1.97 -13.98
C ILE A 134 -0.12 2.44 -12.51
N ASN A 135 -0.91 3.47 -12.16
CA ASN A 135 -1.03 3.88 -10.75
C ASN A 135 -1.78 2.79 -9.93
N PRO A 136 -1.09 2.10 -8.99
CA PRO A 136 -1.71 1.02 -8.22
C PRO A 136 -2.82 1.54 -7.30
N LEU A 137 -2.67 2.76 -6.77
CA LEU A 137 -3.69 3.39 -5.94
C LEU A 137 -4.92 3.78 -6.74
N LEU A 138 -4.76 4.36 -7.94
CA LEU A 138 -5.90 4.70 -8.81
C LEU A 138 -6.72 3.44 -9.10
N ARG A 139 -6.04 2.34 -9.47
CA ARG A 139 -6.70 1.05 -9.74
C ARG A 139 -7.47 0.55 -8.52
N SER A 140 -6.85 0.55 -7.33
CA SER A 140 -7.51 0.14 -6.08
C SER A 140 -8.69 1.04 -5.72
N LEU A 141 -8.54 2.36 -5.81
CA LEU A 141 -9.61 3.31 -5.48
C LEU A 141 -10.81 3.18 -6.43
N THR A 142 -10.55 3.05 -7.74
CA THR A 142 -11.62 2.87 -8.75
C THR A 142 -12.32 1.53 -8.60
N PHE A 143 -11.56 0.44 -8.40
CA PHE A 143 -12.15 -0.90 -8.18
C PHE A 143 -13.09 -0.92 -6.97
N ASN A 144 -12.75 -0.16 -5.93
CA ASN A 144 -13.54 -0.06 -4.71
C ASN A 144 -14.65 0.99 -4.74
N GLU A 145 -14.87 1.65 -5.89
CA GLU A 145 -15.85 2.75 -6.04
C GLU A 145 -15.61 3.90 -5.04
N LEU A 146 -14.37 4.09 -4.58
CA LEU A 146 -14.00 5.16 -3.65
C LEU A 146 -13.84 6.51 -4.34
N ILE A 147 -13.65 6.47 -5.67
CA ILE A 147 -13.60 7.61 -6.59
C ILE A 147 -14.43 7.27 -7.84
N LYS A 148 -14.76 8.29 -8.63
CA LYS A 148 -15.53 8.16 -9.88
C LYS A 148 -14.66 8.40 -11.10
#